data_AF-A0A1H2QDK3-F1
#
_entry.id   AF-A0A1H2QDK3-F1
#
_cell.length_a   1.000
_cell.length_b   1.000
_cell.length_c   1.000
_cell.angle_alpha   90.00
_cell.angle_beta   90.00
_cell.angle_gamma   90.00
#
_symmetry.space_group_name_H-M   'P 1'
#
loop_
_entity.id
_entity.type
_entity.pdbx_description
1 polymer ?
#
loop_
_entity_poly.entity_id
_entity_poly.type
_entity_poly.pdbx_seq_one_letter_code
_entity_poly.pdbx_strand_id
1 'polypeptide(L)'
;MPGVTPTMGRRRLGGVLKSLRLGAGLSNEQARQRAGMSTAKLSRLEAGHNVVAQKDIRALLDAYNADSQTRDKVLRLAQLAEHRGWWQEFDDVLPADFDLYLSVEEAAASLLVFQTSVVHGLLQTEDYARAWHRAEDPGRPNAELERLVGLRMARKQA
;
A
#
# COMPACT_ATOMS: atom_id res chain seq x y z
N MET A 1 12.75 -10.22 10.64
CA MET A 1 12.87 -8.89 9.99
C MET A 1 11.66 -8.08 10.43
N PRO A 2 11.79 -7.16 11.39
CA PRO A 2 10.65 -6.34 11.80
C PRO A 2 10.38 -5.27 10.71
N GLY A 3 9.10 -5.01 10.41
CA GLY A 3 8.68 -3.73 9.83
C GLY A 3 8.36 -3.63 8.33
N VAL A 4 8.13 -4.72 7.58
CA VAL A 4 7.60 -4.60 6.20
C VAL A 4 6.14 -5.03 6.19
N THR A 5 5.24 -4.06 6.17
CA THR A 5 3.80 -4.26 6.02
C THR A 5 3.39 -4.32 4.56
N PRO A 6 2.20 -4.85 4.24
CA PRO A 6 1.71 -5.05 2.88
C PRO A 6 1.97 -3.90 1.90
N THR A 7 1.51 -2.69 2.23
CA THR A 7 1.59 -1.53 1.33
C THR A 7 3.04 -1.04 1.20
N MET A 8 3.80 -0.98 2.29
CA MET A 8 5.24 -0.71 2.21
C MET A 8 5.99 -1.75 1.39
N GLY A 9 5.63 -3.03 1.53
CA GLY A 9 6.16 -4.14 0.76
C GLY A 9 5.93 -3.96 -0.73
N ARG A 10 4.72 -3.55 -1.14
CA ARG A 10 4.39 -3.28 -2.54
C ARG A 10 5.12 -2.06 -3.10
N ARG A 11 5.18 -0.94 -2.37
CA ARG A 11 5.94 0.24 -2.80
C ARG A 11 7.43 -0.05 -2.90
N ARG A 12 7.99 -0.77 -1.92
CA ARG A 12 9.39 -1.20 -1.94
C ARG A 12 9.65 -2.14 -3.11
N LEU A 13 8.75 -3.09 -3.37
CA LEU A 13 8.85 -4.00 -4.52
C LEU A 13 8.83 -3.23 -5.84
N GLY A 14 7.89 -2.30 -6.02
CA GLY A 14 7.82 -1.44 -7.22
C GLY A 14 9.09 -0.62 -7.43
N GLY A 15 9.61 -0.03 -6.35
CA GLY A 15 10.89 0.69 -6.36
C GLY A 15 12.07 -0.21 -6.76
N VAL A 16 12.16 -1.42 -6.23
CA VAL A 16 13.21 -2.39 -6.59
C VAL A 16 13.09 -2.80 -8.06
N LEU A 17 11.89 -3.08 -8.55
CA LEU A 17 11.66 -3.42 -9.96
C LEU A 17 12.08 -2.27 -10.89
N LYS A 18 11.73 -1.03 -10.53
CA LYS A 18 12.16 0.17 -11.26
C LYS A 18 13.68 0.33 -11.25
N SER A 19 14.34 0.11 -10.12
CA SER A 19 15.81 0.15 -10.02
C SER A 19 16.46 -0.91 -10.89
N LEU A 20 15.92 -2.13 -10.93
CA LEU A 20 16.43 -3.21 -11.80
C LEU A 20 16.26 -2.87 -13.28
N ARG A 21 15.12 -2.28 -13.68
CA ARG A 21 14.91 -1.83 -15.06
C ARG A 21 15.95 -0.79 -15.48
N LEU A 22 16.19 0.21 -14.63
CA LEU A 22 17.16 1.27 -14.89
C LEU A 22 18.59 0.71 -14.92
N GLY A 23 18.93 -0.23 -14.02
CA GLY A 23 20.23 -0.92 -14.02
C GLY A 23 20.46 -1.78 -15.27
N ALA A 24 19.40 -2.36 -15.83
CA ALA A 24 19.43 -3.05 -17.11
C ALA A 24 19.45 -2.11 -18.33
N GLY A 25 19.40 -0.79 -18.13
CA GLY A 25 19.41 0.22 -19.20
C GLY A 25 18.14 0.23 -20.05
N LEU A 26 17.01 -0.29 -19.55
CA LEU A 26 15.80 -0.45 -20.34
C LEU A 26 14.84 0.73 -20.18
N SER A 27 14.30 1.20 -21.30
CA SER A 27 13.16 2.10 -21.31
C SER A 27 11.88 1.37 -20.88
N ASN A 28 10.84 2.12 -20.50
CA ASN A 28 9.53 1.53 -20.18
C ASN A 28 8.98 0.70 -21.34
N GLU A 29 9.15 1.16 -22.59
CA GLU A 29 8.64 0.43 -23.75
C GLU A 29 9.41 -0.87 -23.99
N GLN A 30 10.74 -0.86 -23.86
CA GLN A 30 11.56 -2.07 -23.96
C GLN A 30 11.23 -3.08 -22.88
N ALA A 31 11.11 -2.62 -21.62
CA ALA A 31 10.75 -3.47 -20.49
C ALA A 31 9.37 -4.12 -20.69
N ARG A 32 8.38 -3.33 -21.12
CA ARG A 32 7.03 -3.78 -21.38
C ARG A 32 6.98 -4.84 -22.49
N GLN A 33 7.68 -4.60 -23.61
CA GLN A 33 7.73 -5.52 -24.74
C GLN A 33 8.40 -6.85 -24.33
N ARG A 34 9.54 -6.78 -23.66
CA ARG A 34 10.27 -7.97 -23.18
C ARG A 34 9.47 -8.79 -22.18
N ALA A 35 8.77 -8.13 -21.26
CA ALA A 35 7.96 -8.79 -20.24
C ALA A 35 6.53 -9.13 -20.69
N GLY A 36 6.16 -8.81 -21.94
CA GLY A 36 4.86 -9.17 -22.52
C GLY A 36 3.65 -8.53 -21.84
N MET A 37 3.74 -7.27 -21.39
CA MET A 37 2.66 -6.60 -20.66
C MET A 37 2.22 -5.26 -21.28
N SER A 38 1.23 -4.59 -20.69
CA SER A 38 0.79 -3.25 -21.15
C SER A 38 1.52 -2.13 -20.38
N THR A 39 1.53 -0.91 -20.92
CA THR A 39 2.26 0.23 -20.33
C THR A 39 1.63 0.61 -19.00
N ALA A 40 0.29 0.62 -18.97
CA ALA A 40 -0.48 0.83 -17.75
C ALA A 40 -0.19 -0.24 -16.69
N LYS A 41 0.02 -1.50 -17.10
CA LYS A 41 0.38 -2.58 -16.17
C LYS A 41 1.77 -2.36 -15.59
N LEU A 42 2.79 -2.15 -16.44
CA LEU A 42 4.16 -1.88 -15.98
C LEU A 42 4.21 -0.68 -15.02
N SER A 43 3.53 0.42 -15.36
CA SER A 43 3.48 1.62 -14.51
C SER A 43 2.90 1.33 -13.12
N ARG A 44 1.77 0.60 -13.05
CA ARG A 44 1.17 0.21 -11.75
C ARG A 44 2.07 -0.71 -10.93
N LEU A 45 2.82 -1.60 -11.58
CA LEU A 45 3.77 -2.49 -10.92
C LEU A 45 4.95 -1.73 -10.32
N GLU A 46 5.54 -0.80 -11.07
CA GLU A 46 6.67 0.03 -10.58
C GLU A 46 6.22 1.05 -9.52
N ALA A 47 4.96 1.49 -9.55
CA ALA A 47 4.41 2.39 -8.53
C ALA A 47 4.05 1.66 -7.22
N GLY A 48 3.81 0.34 -7.26
CA GLY A 48 3.57 -0.46 -6.06
C GLY A 48 2.20 -0.24 -5.42
N HIS A 49 1.19 0.18 -6.17
CA HIS A 49 -0.17 0.38 -5.65
C HIS A 49 -0.97 -0.93 -5.52
N ASN A 50 -0.75 -1.90 -6.41
CA ASN A 50 -1.57 -3.12 -6.48
C ASN A 50 -0.78 -4.38 -6.10
N VAL A 51 -1.52 -5.43 -5.71
CA VAL A 51 -0.96 -6.78 -5.61
C VAL A 51 -0.41 -7.19 -6.97
N VAL A 52 0.85 -7.62 -6.99
CA VAL A 52 1.52 -8.04 -8.20
C VAL A 52 1.47 -9.57 -8.28
N ALA A 53 0.92 -10.10 -9.36
CA ALA A 53 0.96 -11.55 -9.58
C ALA A 53 2.41 -12.00 -9.74
N GLN A 54 2.83 -13.05 -9.03
CA GLN A 54 4.22 -13.53 -9.11
C GLN A 54 4.69 -13.85 -10.54
N LYS A 55 3.78 -14.24 -11.44
CA LYS A 55 4.11 -14.44 -12.86
C LYS A 55 4.66 -13.17 -13.52
N ASP A 56 4.10 -12.02 -13.17
CA ASP A 56 4.49 -10.74 -13.74
C ASP A 56 5.84 -10.30 -13.17
N ILE A 57 6.09 -10.56 -11.89
CA ILE A 57 7.39 -10.34 -11.25
C ILE A 57 8.47 -11.16 -11.94
N ARG A 58 8.23 -12.46 -12.16
CA ARG A 58 9.18 -13.34 -12.84
C ARG A 58 9.49 -12.85 -14.26
N ALA A 59 8.48 -12.47 -15.03
CA ALA A 59 8.64 -11.93 -16.37
C ALA A 59 9.47 -10.63 -16.40
N LEU A 60 9.29 -9.74 -15.42
CA LEU A 60 10.12 -8.54 -15.29
C LEU A 60 11.56 -8.88 -14.91
N LEU A 61 11.76 -9.81 -13.97
CA LEU A 61 13.10 -10.27 -13.59
C LEU A 61 13.86 -10.92 -14.75
N ASP A 62 13.15 -11.68 -15.59
CA ASP A 62 13.70 -12.22 -16.84
C ASP A 62 14.07 -11.09 -17.81
N ALA A 63 13.17 -10.13 -18.04
CA ALA A 63 13.42 -9.00 -18.93
C ALA A 63 14.63 -8.14 -18.49
N TYR A 64 14.88 -8.07 -17.18
CA TYR A 64 15.95 -7.30 -16.56
C TYR A 64 17.25 -8.09 -16.38
N ASN A 65 17.31 -9.36 -16.80
CA ASN A 65 18.46 -10.25 -16.61
C ASN A 65 18.92 -10.33 -15.15
N ALA A 66 17.98 -10.36 -14.20
CA ALA A 66 18.31 -10.46 -12.78
C ALA A 66 18.96 -11.81 -12.43
N ASP A 67 20.05 -11.79 -11.68
CA ASP A 67 20.71 -13.00 -11.19
C ASP A 67 19.86 -13.78 -10.17
N SER A 68 20.23 -15.03 -9.89
CA SER A 68 19.49 -15.91 -8.98
C SER A 68 19.32 -15.31 -7.58
N GLN A 69 20.36 -14.66 -7.06
CA GLN A 69 20.34 -14.06 -5.73
C GLN A 69 19.34 -12.89 -5.64
N THR A 70 19.30 -12.05 -6.67
CA THR A 70 18.38 -10.93 -6.80
C THR A 70 16.95 -11.42 -6.97
N ARG A 71 16.74 -12.44 -7.83
CA ARG A 71 15.44 -13.07 -8.01
C ARG A 71 14.87 -13.59 -6.70
N ASP A 72 15.66 -14.32 -5.91
CA ASP A 72 15.23 -14.82 -4.61
C ASP A 72 14.86 -13.71 -3.63
N LYS A 73 15.65 -12.63 -3.58
CA LYS A 73 15.36 -11.46 -2.74
C LYS A 73 14.04 -10.79 -3.14
N VAL A 74 13.82 -10.59 -4.44
CA VAL A 74 12.61 -9.94 -4.96
C VAL A 74 11.38 -10.80 -4.75
N LEU A 75 11.47 -12.12 -4.97
CA LEU A 75 10.35 -13.04 -4.73
C LEU A 75 9.98 -13.13 -3.24
N ARG A 76 10.95 -13.13 -2.32
CA ARG A 76 10.68 -13.03 -0.89
C ARG A 76 9.98 -11.73 -0.53
N LEU A 77 10.41 -10.61 -1.11
CA LEU A 77 9.76 -9.31 -0.90
C LEU A 77 8.31 -9.31 -1.44
N ALA A 78 8.09 -9.95 -2.59
CA ALA A 78 6.75 -10.11 -3.15
C ALA A 78 5.82 -10.92 -2.25
N GLN A 79 6.31 -11.99 -1.64
CA GLN A 79 5.54 -12.79 -0.69
C GLN A 79 5.13 -11.96 0.54
N LEU A 80 6.01 -11.09 1.03
CA LEU A 80 5.67 -10.16 2.12
C LEU A 80 4.63 -9.10 1.67
N ALA A 81 4.67 -8.70 0.40
CA ALA A 81 3.76 -7.73 -0.20
C ALA A 81 2.36 -8.31 -0.57
N GLU A 82 2.24 -9.64 -0.62
CA GLU A 82 0.98 -10.37 -0.85
C GLU A 82 0.03 -10.32 0.35
N HIS A 83 0.55 -10.10 1.57
CA HIS A 83 -0.30 -9.95 2.75
C HIS A 83 -1.34 -8.85 2.54
N ARG A 84 -2.55 -9.08 3.02
CA ARG A 84 -3.65 -8.11 2.94
C ARG A 84 -3.78 -7.42 4.29
N GLY A 85 -3.60 -6.10 4.33
CA GLY A 85 -3.87 -5.32 5.53
C GLY A 85 -5.36 -5.30 5.82
N TRP A 86 -5.74 -5.21 7.09
CA TRP A 86 -7.13 -5.15 7.56
C TRP A 86 -7.91 -3.98 6.93
N TRP A 87 -7.23 -2.91 6.53
CA TRP A 87 -7.82 -1.73 5.92
C TRP A 87 -8.36 -1.95 4.50
N GLN A 88 -8.04 -3.06 3.83
CA GLN A 88 -8.54 -3.34 2.46
C GLN A 88 -10.05 -3.48 2.40
N GLU A 89 -10.70 -3.83 3.51
CA GLU A 89 -12.15 -3.83 3.58
C GLU A 89 -12.73 -2.44 3.30
N PHE A 90 -11.98 -1.37 3.60
CA PHE A 90 -12.41 0.03 3.55
C PHE A 90 -11.82 0.81 2.36
N ASP A 91 -11.31 0.13 1.32
CA ASP A 91 -10.68 0.76 0.14
C ASP A 91 -11.58 1.80 -0.57
N ASP A 92 -12.91 1.71 -0.40
CA ASP A 92 -13.90 2.62 -0.98
C ASP A 92 -14.01 3.96 -0.24
N VAL A 93 -13.63 4.01 1.04
CA VAL A 93 -13.68 5.22 1.88
C VAL A 93 -12.31 5.67 2.37
N LEU A 94 -11.26 4.93 2.02
CA LEU A 94 -9.91 5.23 2.44
C LEU A 94 -9.42 6.51 1.71
N PRO A 95 -8.95 7.53 2.45
CA PRO A 95 -8.33 8.69 1.81
C PRO A 95 -7.12 8.26 0.97
N ALA A 96 -6.85 8.99 -0.11
CA ALA A 96 -5.71 8.71 -0.97
C ALA A 96 -4.41 8.61 -0.16
N ASP A 97 -3.60 7.58 -0.46
CA ASP A 97 -2.32 7.26 0.20
C ASP A 97 -2.40 6.94 1.71
N PHE A 98 -3.59 6.86 2.30
CA PHE A 98 -3.74 6.57 3.73
C PHE A 98 -3.45 5.09 4.07
N ASP A 99 -3.53 4.20 3.09
CA ASP A 99 -3.11 2.80 3.20
C ASP A 99 -1.63 2.66 3.56
N LEU A 100 -0.77 3.53 3.01
CA LEU A 100 0.64 3.56 3.35
C LEU A 100 0.83 3.95 4.82
N TYR A 101 0.11 4.98 5.27
CA TYR A 101 0.17 5.42 6.66
C TYR A 101 -0.23 4.28 7.61
N LEU A 102 -1.38 3.63 7.38
CA LEU A 102 -1.85 2.51 8.20
C LEU A 102 -0.85 1.34 8.20
N SER A 103 -0.21 1.10 7.05
CA SER A 103 0.83 0.08 6.95
C SER A 103 2.08 0.43 7.78
N VAL A 104 2.47 1.70 7.88
CA VAL A 104 3.63 2.07 8.71
C VAL A 104 3.23 2.05 10.19
N GLU A 105 2.01 2.49 10.50
CA GLU A 105 1.46 2.47 11.85
C GLU A 105 1.39 1.05 12.42
N GLU A 106 0.91 0.07 11.65
CA GLU A 106 0.84 -1.35 12.06
C GLU A 106 2.23 -1.95 12.39
N ALA A 107 3.29 -1.49 11.71
CA ALA A 107 4.66 -1.93 11.99
C ALA A 107 5.37 -1.10 13.08
N ALA A 108 4.77 -0.01 13.56
CA ALA A 108 5.42 0.92 14.46
C ALA A 108 5.48 0.36 15.88
N ALA A 109 6.65 0.46 16.52
CA ALA A 109 6.81 0.11 17.94
C ALA A 109 6.28 1.22 18.87
N SER A 110 6.17 2.45 18.38
CA SER A 110 5.71 3.61 19.13
C SER A 110 5.15 4.66 18.18
N LEU A 111 4.14 5.40 18.63
CA LEU A 111 3.54 6.51 17.90
C LEU A 111 3.62 7.79 18.74
N LEU A 112 4.20 8.85 18.17
CA LEU A 112 4.16 10.19 18.74
C LEU A 112 3.25 11.05 17.88
N VAL A 113 2.21 11.61 18.49
CA VAL A 113 1.22 12.42 17.77
C VAL A 113 1.02 13.75 18.48
N PHE A 114 0.96 14.82 17.70
CA PHE A 114 0.53 16.12 18.14
C PHE A 114 -0.77 16.50 17.41
N GLN A 115 -1.83 16.79 18.16
CA GLN A 115 -3.13 17.23 17.64
C GLN A 115 -3.54 18.51 18.36
N THR A 116 -3.91 19.55 17.63
CA THR A 116 -4.21 20.87 18.21
C THR A 116 -5.67 21.01 18.65
N SER A 117 -6.59 20.38 17.92
CA SER A 117 -8.03 20.68 18.03
C SER A 117 -8.92 19.45 18.14
N VAL A 118 -8.36 18.25 18.03
CA VAL A 118 -9.13 17.00 18.01
C VAL A 118 -8.44 15.89 18.80
N VAL A 119 -9.24 14.99 19.36
CA VAL A 119 -8.73 13.75 19.95
C VAL A 119 -8.16 12.87 18.84
N HIS A 120 -6.97 12.30 19.05
CA HIS A 120 -6.35 11.41 18.06
C HIS A 120 -7.23 10.21 17.73
N GLY A 121 -7.24 9.77 16.46
CA GLY A 121 -8.16 8.74 15.98
C GLY A 121 -8.16 7.43 16.76
N LEU A 122 -7.00 6.98 17.26
CA LEU A 122 -6.89 5.77 18.08
C LEU A 122 -7.54 5.90 19.47
N LEU A 123 -7.76 7.14 19.93
CA LEU A 123 -8.35 7.45 21.24
C LEU A 123 -9.82 7.86 21.14
N GLN A 124 -10.37 7.96 19.93
CA GLN A 124 -11.77 8.34 19.73
C GLN A 124 -12.70 7.18 20.13
N THR A 125 -13.91 7.56 20.57
CA THR A 125 -15.07 6.66 20.62
C THR A 125 -15.79 6.68 19.29
N GLU A 126 -16.71 5.73 19.11
CA GLU A 126 -17.57 5.68 17.93
C GLU A 126 -18.37 6.98 17.76
N ASP A 127 -18.98 7.47 18.84
CA ASP A 127 -19.76 8.72 18.82
C ASP A 127 -18.92 9.95 18.50
N TYR A 128 -17.68 10.00 19.02
CA TYR A 128 -16.76 11.09 18.70
C TYR A 128 -16.38 11.05 17.23
N ALA A 129 -16.03 9.87 16.70
CA ALA A 129 -15.68 9.71 15.29
C ALA A 129 -16.85 10.09 14.36
N ARG A 130 -18.07 9.70 14.72
CA ARG A 130 -19.30 10.07 14.01
C ARG A 130 -19.52 11.58 14.02
N ALA A 131 -19.44 12.23 15.19
CA ALA A 131 -19.57 13.68 15.31
C ALA A 131 -18.49 14.43 14.52
N TRP A 132 -17.24 13.96 14.58
CA TRP A 132 -16.13 14.51 13.82
C TRP A 132 -16.36 14.45 12.31
N HIS A 133 -16.72 13.27 11.78
CA HIS A 133 -16.94 13.10 10.35
C HIS A 133 -18.16 13.89 9.83
N ARG A 134 -19.21 14.10 10.65
CA ARG A 134 -20.32 15.02 10.30
C ARG A 134 -19.90 16.48 10.31
N ALA A 135 -19.04 16.88 11.25
CA ALA A 135 -18.57 18.25 11.32
C ALA A 135 -17.64 18.60 10.16
N GLU A 136 -16.82 17.64 9.72
CA GLU A 136 -15.94 17.77 8.55
C GLU A 136 -16.72 17.89 7.24
N ASP A 137 -17.74 17.05 7.05
CA ASP A 137 -18.60 17.07 5.87
C ASP A 137 -20.07 16.83 6.28
N PRO A 138 -20.85 17.92 6.45
CA PRO A 138 -22.26 17.82 6.80
C PRO A 138 -23.14 17.14 5.73
N GLY A 139 -22.67 17.09 4.48
CA GLY A 139 -23.39 16.48 3.35
C GLY A 139 -23.08 15.00 3.15
N ARG A 140 -22.14 14.44 3.92
CA ARG A 140 -21.67 13.07 3.75
C ARG A 140 -22.82 12.07 3.93
N PRO A 141 -23.04 11.14 2.96
CA PRO A 141 -24.04 10.10 3.11
C PRO A 141 -23.82 9.25 4.37
N ASN A 142 -24.89 8.91 5.08
CA ASN A 142 -24.79 8.13 6.32
C ASN A 142 -24.07 6.78 6.12
N ALA A 143 -24.25 6.12 4.97
CA ALA A 143 -23.56 4.87 4.68
C ALA A 143 -22.03 5.05 4.65
N GLU A 144 -21.54 6.06 3.94
CA GLU A 144 -20.12 6.41 3.88
C GLU A 144 -19.57 6.82 5.26
N LEU A 145 -20.37 7.58 6.02
CA LEU A 145 -20.00 7.95 7.38
C LEU A 145 -19.77 6.72 8.25
N GLU A 146 -20.71 5.77 8.28
CA GLU A 146 -20.59 4.57 9.12
C GLU A 146 -19.43 3.69 8.66
N ARG A 147 -19.09 3.69 7.36
CA ARG A 147 -17.86 3.06 6.86
C ARG A 147 -16.59 3.71 7.42
N LEU A 148 -16.51 5.04 7.46
CA LEU A 148 -15.37 5.77 8.04
C LEU A 148 -15.25 5.56 9.56
N VAL A 149 -16.38 5.49 10.27
CA VAL A 149 -16.43 5.14 11.69
C VAL A 149 -15.96 3.69 11.89
N GLY A 150 -16.41 2.76 11.06
CA GLY A 150 -15.93 1.37 11.05
C GLY A 150 -14.42 1.27 10.85
N LEU A 151 -13.87 1.99 9.86
CA LEU A 151 -12.42 2.11 9.64
C LEU A 151 -11.71 2.60 10.91
N ARG A 152 -12.27 3.62 11.58
CA ARG A 152 -11.71 4.17 12.83
C ARG A 152 -11.66 3.12 13.93
N MET A 153 -12.73 2.34 14.10
CA MET A 153 -12.83 1.34 15.16
C MET A 153 -11.96 0.11 14.85
N ALA A 154 -11.88 -0.32 13.60
CA ALA A 154 -10.98 -1.38 13.16
C ALA A 154 -9.51 -1.01 13.43
N ARG A 155 -9.12 0.24 13.10
CA ARG A 155 -7.77 0.77 13.37
C ARG A 155 -7.39 0.73 14.85
N LYS A 156 -8.36 0.86 15.76
CA LYS A 156 -8.12 0.85 17.21
C LYS A 156 -7.90 -0.56 17.78
N GLN A 157 -8.35 -1.59 17.06
CA GLN A 157 -8.27 -3.00 17.47
C GLN A 157 -7.12 -3.76 16.80
N ALA A 158 -6.60 -3.26 15.70
CA ALA A 158 -5.43 -3.78 14.99
C ALA A 158 -4.14 -3.52 15.77
#